data_AF-A0A173DXL7-F1
#
_entry.id   AF-A0A173DXL7-F1
#
_cell.length_a   1.000
_cell.length_b   1.000
_cell.length_c   1.000
_cell.angle_alpha   90.00
_cell.angle_beta   90.00
_cell.angle_gamma   90.00
#
_symmetry.space_group_name_H-M   'P 1'
#
loop_
_entity.id
_entity.type
_entity.pdbx_description
1 polymer ?
#
loop_
_entity_poly.entity_id
_entity_poly.type
_entity_poly.pdbx_seq_one_letter_code
_entity_poly.pdbx_strand_id
1 'polypeptide(L)' 'MKETLDEIDGAVAMQCESRRMVLKLAADGFKPREIAEITGWDANKVSVLLCRGRKALARSLSGTLKEMGIAA' A
#
# COMPACT_ATOMS: atom_id res chain seq x y z
N MET A 1 -15.83 -7.30 -8.31
CA MET A 1 -14.75 -6.35 -8.68
C MET A 1 -14.93 -4.98 -8.07
N LYS A 2 -16.12 -4.35 -8.10
CA LYS A 2 -16.33 -3.03 -7.47
C LYS A 2 -16.14 -3.04 -5.94
N GLU A 3 -16.71 -4.03 -5.26
CA GLU A 3 -16.59 -4.24 -3.80
C GLU A 3 -15.13 -4.41 -3.33
N THR A 4 -14.32 -5.16 -4.09
CA THR A 4 -12.90 -5.38 -3.80
C THR A 4 -12.08 -4.09 -3.91
N LEU A 5 -12.44 -3.19 -4.83
CA LEU A 5 -11.77 -1.89 -4.97
C LEU A 5 -12.07 -0.97 -3.78
N ASP A 6 -13.33 -0.92 -3.33
CA ASP A 6 -13.74 -0.10 -2.19
C ASP A 6 -13.04 -0.56 -0.89
N GLU A 7 -12.84 -1.86 -0.70
CA GLU A 7 -12.11 -2.39 0.45
C GLU A 7 -10.61 -2.07 0.41
N ILE A 8 -9.98 -2.11 -0.77
CA ILE A 8 -8.59 -1.69 -0.95
C ILE A 8 -8.44 -0.21 -0.62
N ASP A 9 -9.35 0.63 -1.12
CA ASP A 9 -9.35 2.07 -0.85
C ASP A 9 -9.56 2.36 0.64
N GLY A 10 -10.46 1.64 1.31
CA GLY A 10 -10.64 1.70 2.76
C GLY A 10 -9.38 1.28 3.54
N ALA A 11 -8.71 0.20 3.15
CA ALA A 11 -7.48 -0.27 3.78
C ALA A 11 -6.30 0.70 3.57
N VAL A 12 -6.25 1.38 2.42
CA VAL A 12 -5.28 2.45 2.13
C VAL A 12 -5.60 3.71 2.93
N ALA A 13 -6.87 4.07 3.10
CA ALA A 13 -7.31 5.20 3.91
C ALA A 13 -6.91 5.03 5.39
N MET A 14 -6.91 3.79 5.91
CA MET A 14 -6.47 3.47 7.28
C MET A 14 -4.96 3.63 7.54
N GLN A 15 -4.13 3.79 6.50
CA GLN A 15 -2.70 4.04 6.65
C GLN A 15 -2.41 5.45 7.15
N CYS A 16 -1.31 5.64 7.88
CA CYS A 16 -0.80 6.99 8.13
C CYS A 16 -0.37 7.68 6.82
N GLU A 17 -0.39 9.01 6.81
CA GLU A 17 -0.22 9.83 5.61
C GLU A 17 1.03 9.46 4.79
N SER A 18 2.19 9.30 5.43
CA SER A 18 3.43 8.94 4.73
C SER A 18 3.37 7.56 4.07
N ARG A 19 2.69 6.59 4.69
CA ARG A 19 2.48 5.25 4.11
C ARG A 19 1.49 5.30 2.96
N ARG A 20 0.42 6.06 3.11
CA ARG A 20 -0.60 6.24 2.06
C ARG A 20 0.01 6.85 0.80
N MET A 21 0.83 7.89 0.96
CA MET A 21 1.52 8.57 -0.15
C MET A 21 2.40 7.59 -0.95
N VAL A 22 3.31 6.87 -0.28
CA VAL A 22 4.21 5.94 -1.00
C VAL A 22 3.47 4.77 -1.63
N LEU A 23 2.39 4.29 -1.02
CA LEU A 23 1.57 3.21 -1.57
C LEU A 23 0.83 3.67 -2.83
N LYS A 24 0.28 4.88 -2.83
CA LYS A 24 -0.37 5.47 -4.02
C LYS A 24 0.62 5.63 -5.17
N LEU A 25 1.76 6.27 -4.92
CA LEU A 25 2.81 6.41 -5.95
C LEU A 25 3.30 5.06 -6.47
N ALA A 26 3.47 4.07 -5.60
CA ALA A 26 3.83 2.72 -6.04
C ALA A 26 2.73 2.04 -6.89
N ALA A 27 1.45 2.31 -6.60
CA ALA A 27 0.32 1.82 -7.40
C ALA A 27 0.24 2.52 -8.77
N ASP A 28 0.64 3.80 -8.83
CA ASP A 28 0.76 4.57 -10.08
C ASP A 28 1.98 4.14 -10.92
N GLY A 29 2.78 3.18 -10.43
CA GLY A 29 3.90 2.58 -11.17
C GLY A 29 5.27 3.15 -10.86
N PHE A 30 5.39 4.13 -9.95
CA PHE A 30 6.68 4.71 -9.58
C PHE A 30 7.54 3.70 -8.81
N LYS A 31 8.83 3.63 -9.16
CA LYS A 31 9.82 2.83 -8.45
C LYS A 31 10.23 3.52 -7.15
N PRO A 32 10.75 2.78 -6.15
CA PRO A 32 11.16 3.37 -4.87
C PRO A 32 12.13 4.56 -4.97
N ARG A 33 13.01 4.56 -5.98
CA ARG A 33 13.92 5.69 -6.24
C ARG A 33 13.19 6.94 -6.74
N GLU A 34 12.26 6.78 -7.67
CA GLU A 34 11.46 7.89 -8.20
C GLU A 34 10.55 8.47 -7.10
N ILE A 35 10.01 7.61 -6.24
CA ILE A 35 9.23 8.04 -5.06
C ILE A 35 10.10 8.85 -4.08
N ALA A 36 11.35 8.43 -3.87
CA ALA A 36 12.31 9.16 -3.03
C ALA A 36 12.58 10.57 -3.59
N GLU A 37 12.76 10.68 -4.91
CA GLU A 37 12.94 11.96 -5.61
C GLU A 37 11.69 12.86 -5.50
N ILE A 38 10.49 12.32 -5.73
CA ILE A 38 9.22 13.07 -5.65
C ILE A 38 8.97 13.60 -4.24
N THR A 39 9.26 12.79 -3.22
CA THR A 39 8.95 13.11 -1.82
C THR A 39 10.08 13.84 -1.10
N GLY A 40 11.27 13.92 -1.69
CA GLY A 40 12.49 14.40 -1.04
C GLY A 40 12.93 13.54 0.15
N TRP A 41 12.48 12.29 0.22
CA TRP A 41 12.81 11.36 1.30
C TRP A 41 13.98 10.45 0.93
N ASP A 42 14.64 9.92 1.94
CA ASP A 42 15.65 8.89 1.76
C ASP A 42 15.06 7.59 1.17
N ALA A 43 15.81 6.92 0.28
CA ALA A 43 15.37 5.71 -0.41
C ALA A 43 15.13 4.52 0.54
N ASN A 44 15.92 4.42 1.62
CA ASN A 44 15.68 3.41 2.66
C ASN A 44 14.40 3.72 3.43
N LYS A 45 14.14 5.00 3.76
CA LYS A 45 12.86 5.42 4.35
C LYS A 45 11.67 5.03 3.47
N VAL A 46 11.72 5.30 2.17
CA VAL A 46 10.68 4.90 1.21
C VAL A 46 10.49 3.38 1.21
N SER A 47 11.58 2.62 1.17
CA SER A 47 11.54 1.15 1.17
C SER A 47 10.90 0.59 2.43
N VAL A 48 11.25 1.14 3.60
CA VAL A 48 10.64 0.77 4.89
C VAL A 48 9.15 1.10 4.91
N LEU A 49 8.75 2.28 4.43
CA LEU A 49 7.35 2.69 4.37
C LEU A 49 6.54 1.78 3.44
N LEU A 50 7.07 1.42 2.28
CA LEU A 50 6.44 0.47 1.35
C LEU A 50 6.28 -0.92 1.98
N CYS A 51 7.33 -1.45 2.60
CA CYS A 51 7.26 -2.75 3.26
C CYS A 51 6.21 -2.77 4.38
N ARG A 52 6.22 -1.75 5.25
CA ARG A 52 5.25 -1.63 6.35
C ARG A 52 3.83 -1.40 5.85
N GLY A 53 3.67 -0.58 4.81
CA GLY A 53 2.38 -0.32 4.15
C GLY A 53 1.80 -1.59 3.54
N ARG A 54 2.58 -2.34 2.76
CA ARG A 54 2.16 -3.62 2.17
C ARG A 54 1.79 -4.66 3.22
N LYS A 55 2.57 -4.77 4.31
CA LYS A 55 2.22 -5.67 5.43
C LYS A 55 0.92 -5.27 6.11
N ALA A 56 0.67 -3.98 6.30
CA ALA A 56 -0.56 -3.50 6.90
C ALA A 56 -1.77 -3.76 5.98
N LEU A 57 -1.65 -3.47 4.67
CA LEU A 57 -2.67 -3.81 3.68
C LEU A 57 -2.95 -5.31 3.65
N ALA A 58 -1.91 -6.14 3.61
CA ALA A 58 -2.08 -7.60 3.62
C ALA A 58 -2.81 -8.10 4.86
N ARG A 59 -2.60 -7.49 6.04
CA ARG A 59 -3.36 -7.84 7.25
C ARG A 59 -4.81 -7.43 7.16
N SER A 60 -5.08 -6.18 6.76
CA SER A 60 -6.44 -5.65 6.60
C SER A 60 -7.25 -6.43 5.56
N LEU A 61 -6.61 -6.79 4.45
CA LEU A 61 -7.23 -7.52 3.35
C LEU A 61 -7.19 -9.04 3.53
N SER A 62 -6.52 -9.58 4.57
CA SER A 62 -6.43 -11.05 4.74
C SER A 62 -7.78 -11.70 4.96
N GLY A 63 -8.75 -11.00 5.56
CA GLY A 63 -10.14 -11.46 5.69
C GLY A 63 -10.79 -11.55 4.31
N THR A 64 -10.79 -10.45 3.56
CA THR A 64 -11.27 -10.38 2.17
C THR A 64 -10.64 -11.42 1.26
N LEU A 65 -9.32 -11.57 1.31
CA LEU A 65 -8.59 -12.50 0.44
C LEU A 65 -8.90 -13.96 0.78
N LYS A 66 -9.21 -14.27 2.04
CA LYS A 66 -9.71 -15.58 2.47
C LYS A 66 -11.14 -15.83 2.02
N GLU A 67 -12.02 -14.84 2.16
CA GLU A 67 -13.42 -14.92 1.70
C GLU A 67 -13.52 -15.05 0.18
N MET A 68 -12.61 -14.44 -0.56
CA MET A 68 -12.51 -14.56 -2.02
C MET A 68 -11.79 -15.83 -2.49
N GLY A 69 -11.28 -16.68 -1.59
CA GLY A 69 -10.54 -17.90 -1.93
C GLY A 69 -9.19 -17.66 -2.61
N ILE A 70 -8.64 -16.45 -2.50
CA ILE A 70 -7.37 -16.03 -3.09
C ILE A 70 -6.19 -16.36 -2.16
N ALA A 71 -6.43 -16.41 -0.85
CA ALA A 71 -5.45 -16.79 0.16
C ALA A 71 -6.02 -17.90 1.09
N ALA A 72 -5.21 -18.94 1.35
CA ALA A 72 -5.52 -20.03 2.29
C ALA A 72 -5.20 -19.64 3.76
#